data_AF-A0A7K3GT58-F1
#
_entry.id   AF-A0A7K3GT58-F1
#
_cell.length_a   1.000
_cell.length_b   1.000
_cell.length_c   1.000
_cell.angle_alpha   90.00
_cell.angle_beta   90.00
_cell.angle_gamma   90.00
#
_symmetry.space_group_name_H-M   'P 1'
#
loop_
_entity.id
_entity.type
_entity.pdbx_description
1 polymer ?
#
loop_
_entity_poly.entity_id
_entity_poly.type
_entity_poly.pdbx_seq_one_letter_code
_entity_poly.pdbx_strand_id
1 'polypeptide(L)'
;MFLQPQLKALLRDGSRSAEQHDARNLQRSWRKFAAFAYVAEQYGYRYDGLSSLSPKGSPNPYFAFRRLPDAPERAARAAQLCPTALQGGQLPGMRPGGSRLRPLAETQGDVDLLHARIMVDYSRTHRRRGLIALLVMPVAMLIPLSQTGFSAPSLLVCAAIWLFFAGLWMAGLYIARRRYAKYSRVLQGAGVDWPPASSLT
;
A
#
# COMPACT_ATOMS: atom_id res chain seq x y z
N MET A 1 8.55 13.31 7.73
CA MET A 1 7.95 13.99 8.89
C MET A 1 6.43 13.77 8.99
N PHE A 2 5.89 12.62 8.54
CA PHE A 2 4.43 12.34 8.52
C PHE A 2 4.00 11.21 9.46
N LEU A 3 4.92 10.68 10.26
CA LEU A 3 4.70 9.46 11.04
C LEU A 3 4.06 9.72 12.41
N GLN A 4 4.52 10.77 13.09
CA GLN A 4 3.93 11.19 14.37
C GLN A 4 2.44 11.50 14.29
N PRO A 5 1.90 12.24 13.29
CA PRO A 5 0.47 12.47 13.23
C PRO A 5 -0.33 11.19 12.99
N GLN A 6 0.18 10.25 12.17
CA GLN A 6 -0.47 8.95 11.94
C GLN A 6 -0.45 8.07 13.20
N LEU A 7 0.68 8.03 13.92
CA LEU A 7 0.78 7.27 15.17
C LEU A 7 -0.12 7.88 16.26
N LYS A 8 -0.18 9.21 16.36
CA LYS A 8 -1.10 9.92 17.26
C LYS A 8 -2.56 9.64 16.91
N ALA A 9 -2.90 9.61 15.63
CA ALA A 9 -4.25 9.25 15.19
C ALA A 9 -4.58 7.80 15.56
N LEU A 10 -3.69 6.85 15.28
CA LEU A 10 -3.86 5.44 15.64
C LEU A 10 -4.06 5.25 17.15
N LEU A 11 -3.25 5.92 17.98
CA LEU A 11 -3.38 5.81 19.43
C LEU A 11 -4.65 6.49 19.97
N ARG A 12 -5.08 7.59 19.35
CA ARG A 12 -6.36 8.25 19.67
C ARG A 12 -7.56 7.38 19.28
N ASP A 13 -7.49 6.71 18.14
CA ASP A 13 -8.53 5.77 17.72
C ASP A 13 -8.53 4.53 18.63
N GLY A 14 -7.35 4.14 19.11
CA GLY A 14 -7.16 3.13 20.15
C GLY A 14 -7.81 3.49 21.48
N SER A 15 -7.74 4.74 21.92
CA SER A 15 -8.43 5.18 23.14
C SER A 15 -9.95 5.30 22.98
N ARG A 16 -10.44 5.44 21.74
CA ARG A 16 -11.88 5.52 21.41
C ARG A 16 -12.53 4.17 21.14
N SER A 17 -11.83 3.05 21.37
CA SER A 17 -12.34 1.72 21.06
C SER A 17 -12.73 1.52 19.58
N ALA A 18 -12.11 2.26 18.66
CA ALA A 18 -12.40 2.11 17.24
C ALA A 18 -12.02 0.69 16.77
N GLU A 19 -12.98 -0.04 16.20
CA GLU A 19 -12.80 -1.42 15.72
C GLU A 19 -11.87 -1.49 14.49
N GLN A 20 -11.81 -0.42 13.72
CA GLN A 20 -11.00 -0.32 12.51
C GLN A 20 -10.32 1.06 12.43
N HIS A 21 -9.06 1.05 12.03
CA HIS A 21 -8.27 2.23 11.72
C HIS A 21 -7.82 2.18 10.26
N ASP A 22 -8.15 3.20 9.47
CA ASP A 22 -7.78 3.27 8.06
C ASP A 22 -6.62 4.24 7.85
N ALA A 23 -5.51 3.74 7.32
CA ALA A 23 -4.33 4.55 7.05
C ALA A 23 -4.01 4.58 5.55
N ARG A 24 -3.63 5.77 5.06
CA ARG A 24 -3.01 5.90 3.73
C ARG A 24 -1.51 5.79 3.86
N ASN A 25 -0.86 5.29 2.81
CA ASN A 25 0.58 5.44 2.67
C ASN A 25 0.93 6.91 2.33
N LEU A 26 1.10 7.74 3.36
CA LEU A 26 1.60 9.11 3.25
C LEU A 26 3.13 9.16 3.13
N GLN A 27 3.78 7.99 3.18
CA GLN A 27 5.22 7.87 3.17
C GLN A 27 5.67 7.60 1.74
N ARG A 28 6.71 8.30 1.27
CA ARG A 28 7.30 8.06 -0.08
C ARG A 28 7.91 6.64 -0.25
N SER A 29 7.75 5.73 0.72
CA SER A 29 8.38 4.41 0.74
C SER A 29 7.47 3.37 1.37
N TRP A 30 7.13 2.33 0.60
CA TRP A 30 6.35 1.17 1.04
C TRP A 30 7.00 0.42 2.21
N ARG A 31 8.33 0.33 2.26
CA ARG A 31 9.05 -0.27 3.39
C ARG A 31 8.83 0.46 4.70
N LYS A 32 8.70 1.80 4.66
CA LYS A 32 8.44 2.57 5.87
C LYS A 32 6.98 2.38 6.29
N PHE A 33 6.05 2.28 5.33
CA PHE A 33 4.66 1.97 5.63
C PHE A 33 4.50 0.57 6.26
N ALA A 34 5.25 -0.42 5.80
CA ALA A 34 5.30 -1.75 6.41
C ALA A 34 5.86 -1.72 7.84
N ALA A 35 6.91 -0.93 8.09
CA ALA A 35 7.41 -0.73 9.44
C ALA A 35 6.40 0.02 10.34
N PHE A 36 5.59 0.92 9.78
CA PHE A 36 4.47 1.54 10.50
C PHE A 36 3.41 0.49 10.84
N ALA A 37 3.06 -0.36 9.90
CA ALA A 37 2.12 -1.45 10.11
C ALA A 37 2.60 -2.40 11.22
N TYR A 38 3.90 -2.74 11.25
CA TYR A 38 4.48 -3.52 12.34
C TYR A 38 4.30 -2.82 13.70
N VAL A 39 4.60 -1.52 13.78
CA VAL A 39 4.39 -0.76 15.02
C VAL A 39 2.91 -0.77 15.42
N ALA A 40 1.99 -0.59 14.48
CA ALA A 40 0.56 -0.70 14.74
C ALA A 40 0.17 -2.08 15.31
N GLU A 41 0.80 -3.17 14.84
CA GLU A 41 0.58 -4.51 15.39
C GLU A 41 1.08 -4.68 16.83
N GLN A 42 2.17 -3.99 17.20
CA GLN A 42 2.63 -3.94 18.59
C GLN A 42 1.68 -3.18 19.52
N TYR A 43 0.89 -2.24 18.98
CA TYR A 43 -0.17 -1.54 19.70
C TYR A 43 -1.54 -2.25 19.62
N GLY A 44 -1.59 -3.47 19.07
CA GLY A 44 -2.79 -4.30 19.08
C GLY A 44 -3.74 -4.14 17.91
N TYR A 45 -3.28 -3.54 16.82
CA TYR A 45 -3.98 -3.60 15.55
C TYR A 45 -3.49 -4.80 14.72
N ARG A 46 -4.20 -5.18 13.67
CA ARG A 46 -3.78 -6.19 12.72
C ARG A 46 -4.05 -5.70 11.31
N TYR A 47 -3.07 -5.83 10.43
CA TYR A 47 -3.25 -5.46 9.04
C TYR A 47 -4.31 -6.34 8.37
N ASP A 48 -5.34 -5.72 7.80
CA ASP A 48 -6.52 -6.39 7.22
C ASP A 48 -6.66 -6.16 5.70
N GLY A 49 -5.65 -5.55 5.07
CA GLY A 49 -5.61 -5.33 3.62
C GLY A 49 -6.12 -3.95 3.19
N LEU A 50 -6.81 -3.90 2.04
CA LEU A 50 -7.37 -2.66 1.49
C LEU A 50 -8.68 -2.30 2.19
N SER A 51 -8.78 -1.05 2.62
CA SER A 51 -10.00 -0.53 3.23
C SER A 51 -11.13 -0.38 2.20
N SER A 52 -12.37 -0.57 2.63
CA SER A 52 -13.59 -0.28 1.85
C SER A 52 -13.72 1.21 1.51
N LEU A 53 -13.13 2.10 2.31
CA LEU A 53 -13.03 3.53 2.04
C LEU A 53 -12.10 3.86 0.87
N SER A 54 -11.27 2.92 0.44
CA SER A 54 -10.35 3.13 -0.66
C SER A 54 -11.12 3.24 -1.98
N PRO A 55 -11.05 4.38 -2.70
CA PRO A 55 -11.68 4.50 -4.00
C PRO A 55 -11.12 3.42 -4.93
N LYS A 56 -12.00 2.68 -5.60
CA LYS A 56 -11.61 1.58 -6.51
C LYS A 56 -10.67 2.15 -7.59
N GLY A 57 -9.40 1.76 -7.54
CA GLY A 57 -8.39 2.27 -8.47
C GLY A 57 -7.80 3.63 -8.11
N SER A 58 -7.77 4.04 -6.84
CA SER A 58 -6.98 5.18 -6.34
C SER A 58 -5.46 4.90 -6.35
N PRO A 59 -4.57 5.90 -6.59
CA PRO A 59 -3.11 5.70 -6.58
C PRO A 59 -2.56 5.61 -5.17
N ASN A 60 -3.32 6.19 -4.24
CA ASN A 60 -3.06 6.21 -2.83
C ASN A 60 -4.23 5.51 -2.14
N PRO A 61 -4.27 4.17 -2.15
CA PRO A 61 -5.33 3.43 -1.48
C PRO A 61 -5.26 3.61 0.04
N TYR A 62 -6.41 3.42 0.68
CA TYR A 62 -6.47 3.25 2.13
C TYR A 62 -6.27 1.78 2.49
N PHE A 63 -5.56 1.56 3.59
CA PHE A 63 -5.31 0.26 4.17
C PHE A 63 -6.00 0.16 5.52
N ALA A 64 -6.69 -0.95 5.75
CA ALA A 64 -7.44 -1.21 6.97
C ALA A 64 -6.56 -1.91 8.00
N PHE A 65 -6.68 -1.45 9.24
CA PHE A 65 -6.09 -2.05 10.42
C PHE A 65 -7.21 -2.39 11.40
N ARG A 66 -7.45 -3.69 11.60
CA ARG A 66 -8.48 -4.18 12.51
C ARG A 66 -7.95 -4.24 13.92
N ARG A 67 -8.71 -3.78 14.91
CA ARG A 67 -8.35 -3.90 16.32
C ARG A 67 -8.48 -5.35 16.79
N LEU A 68 -7.52 -5.82 17.57
CA LEU A 68 -7.58 -7.12 18.24
C LEU A 68 -8.23 -7.01 19.63
N PRO A 69 -8.83 -8.09 20.16
CA PRO A 69 -9.41 -8.07 21.50
C PRO A 69 -8.37 -7.79 22.61
N ASP A 70 -7.11 -8.19 22.42
CA ASP A 70 -5.98 -7.94 23.33
C ASP A 70 -5.28 -6.59 23.09
N ALA A 71 -5.86 -5.73 22.25
CA ALA A 71 -5.30 -4.42 21.96
C ALA A 71 -5.01 -3.52 23.17
N PRO A 72 -5.88 -3.40 24.20
CA PRO A 72 -5.58 -2.53 25.34
C PRO A 72 -4.35 -3.00 26.12
N GLU A 73 -4.19 -4.32 26.29
CA GLU A 73 -3.05 -4.90 27.00
C GLU A 73 -1.75 -4.71 26.22
N ARG A 74 -1.79 -4.95 24.90
CA ARG A 74 -0.63 -4.72 24.02
C ARG A 74 -0.23 -3.25 23.98
N ALA A 75 -1.20 -2.35 23.85
CA ALA A 75 -0.95 -0.92 23.85
C ALA A 75 -0.34 -0.45 25.18
N ALA A 76 -0.83 -0.95 26.32
CA ALA A 76 -0.27 -0.66 27.63
C ALA A 76 1.18 -1.16 27.75
N ARG A 77 1.45 -2.41 27.34
CA ARG A 77 2.80 -2.98 27.33
C ARG A 77 3.75 -2.18 26.42
N ALA A 78 3.31 -1.85 25.21
CA ALA A 78 4.10 -1.05 24.27
C ALA A 78 4.38 0.36 24.78
N ALA A 79 3.41 0.99 25.46
CA ALA A 79 3.59 2.30 26.08
C ALA A 79 4.58 2.26 27.26
N GLN A 80 4.58 1.19 28.06
CA GLN A 80 5.55 0.98 29.13
C GLN A 80 6.97 0.77 28.59
N LEU A 81 7.12 -0.04 27.54
CA LEU A 81 8.42 -0.30 26.90
C LEU A 81 8.97 0.91 26.13
N CYS A 82 8.10 1.75 25.59
CA CYS A 82 8.46 2.89 24.76
C CYS A 82 7.71 4.16 25.21
N PRO A 83 8.01 4.72 26.39
CA PRO A 83 7.25 5.83 26.97
C PRO A 83 7.36 7.12 26.15
N THR A 84 8.47 7.33 25.45
CA THR A 84 8.72 8.50 24.62
C THR A 84 8.25 8.34 23.16
N ALA A 85 7.60 7.23 22.79
CA ALA A 85 7.15 6.95 21.42
C ALA A 85 6.37 8.11 20.78
N LEU A 86 5.44 8.71 21.54
CA LEU A 86 4.60 9.84 21.11
C LEU A 86 5.36 11.15 20.90
N GLN A 87 6.52 11.29 21.53
CA GLN A 87 7.39 12.46 21.46
C GLN A 87 8.47 12.31 20.37
N GLY A 88 8.38 11.26 19.54
CA GLY A 88 9.45 10.93 18.60
C GLY A 88 10.63 10.25 19.28
N GLY A 89 10.36 9.45 20.32
CA GLY A 89 11.34 8.57 20.95
C GLY A 89 11.47 7.23 20.22
N GLN A 90 11.92 6.22 20.95
CA GLN A 90 12.04 4.85 20.45
C GLN A 90 10.64 4.26 20.18
N LEU A 91 10.54 3.44 19.13
CA LEU A 91 9.33 2.68 18.81
C LEU A 91 9.60 1.19 18.97
N PRO A 92 8.58 0.37 19.30
CA PRO A 92 8.72 -1.08 19.42
C PRO A 92 9.35 -1.69 18.17
N GLY A 93 10.43 -2.46 18.35
CA GLY A 93 11.12 -3.14 17.26
C GLY A 93 11.87 -2.24 16.27
N MET A 94 12.05 -0.95 16.58
CA MET A 94 12.73 0.02 15.72
C MET A 94 14.01 0.53 16.37
N ARG A 95 14.99 0.91 15.53
CA ARG A 95 16.21 1.57 15.98
C ARG A 95 15.90 2.95 16.59
N PRO A 96 16.66 3.38 17.63
CA PRO A 96 16.59 4.75 18.16
C PRO A 96 16.87 5.79 17.07
N GLY A 97 16.19 6.94 17.12
CA GLY A 97 16.33 8.01 16.10
C GLY A 97 15.03 8.67 15.64
N GLY A 98 13.93 8.47 16.36
CA GLY A 98 12.81 9.41 16.55
C GLY A 98 11.91 9.82 15.39
N SER A 99 12.25 9.45 14.16
CA SER A 99 11.40 9.74 12.98
C SER A 99 11.64 8.80 11.80
N ARG A 100 12.70 8.00 11.86
CA ARG A 100 13.05 7.01 10.85
C ARG A 100 12.60 5.64 11.33
N LEU A 101 11.55 5.10 10.71
CA LEU A 101 11.26 3.69 10.82
C LEU A 101 12.38 2.90 10.17
N ARG A 102 13.30 2.45 11.01
CA ARG A 102 14.35 1.51 10.66
C ARG A 102 14.18 0.32 11.60
N PRO A 103 13.64 -0.80 11.13
CA PRO A 103 13.58 -2.01 11.93
C PRO A 103 14.96 -2.45 12.42
N LEU A 104 14.95 -3.15 13.55
CA LEU A 104 16.07 -3.91 14.08
C LEU A 104 16.28 -5.16 13.22
N ALA A 105 17.45 -5.80 13.30
CA ALA A 105 17.74 -7.00 12.51
C ALA A 105 16.74 -8.13 12.81
N GLU A 106 16.33 -8.27 14.07
CA GLU A 106 15.37 -9.26 14.53
C GLU A 106 13.96 -9.02 13.98
N THR A 107 13.53 -7.76 13.86
CA THR A 107 12.18 -7.39 13.39
C THR A 107 12.11 -7.18 11.88
N GLN A 108 13.25 -7.21 11.19
CA GLN A 108 13.34 -7.01 9.75
C GLN A 108 12.51 -8.06 8.98
N GLY A 109 12.54 -9.32 9.43
CA GLY A 109 11.78 -10.40 8.81
C GLY A 109 10.28 -10.15 8.83
N ASP A 110 9.73 -9.81 9.98
CA ASP A 110 8.30 -9.52 10.15
C ASP A 110 7.86 -8.30 9.34
N VAL A 111 8.69 -7.24 9.33
CA VAL A 111 8.44 -6.05 8.51
C VAL A 111 8.47 -6.38 7.02
N ASP A 112 9.38 -7.24 6.58
CA ASP A 112 9.47 -7.66 5.17
C ASP A 112 8.27 -8.54 4.76
N LEU A 113 7.72 -9.36 5.66
CA LEU A 113 6.47 -10.09 5.45
C LEU A 113 5.26 -9.14 5.35
N LEU A 114 5.13 -8.18 6.26
CA LEU A 114 4.11 -7.13 6.18
C LEU A 114 4.23 -6.32 4.89
N HIS A 115 5.45 -5.98 4.50
CA HIS A 115 5.71 -5.30 3.24
C HIS A 115 5.26 -6.15 2.04
N ALA A 116 5.51 -7.45 2.06
CA ALA A 116 5.04 -8.35 1.01
C ALA A 116 3.49 -8.39 0.93
N ARG A 117 2.78 -8.48 2.07
CA ARG A 117 1.31 -8.41 2.12
C ARG A 117 0.78 -7.12 1.50
N ILE A 118 1.30 -5.99 1.95
CA ILE A 118 0.93 -4.65 1.44
C ILE A 118 1.21 -4.53 -0.06
N MET A 119 2.34 -5.05 -0.54
CA MET A 119 2.69 -4.99 -1.96
C MET A 119 1.81 -5.88 -2.82
N VAL A 120 1.38 -7.05 -2.32
CA VAL A 120 0.39 -7.91 -2.98
C VAL A 120 -0.93 -7.16 -3.15
N ASP A 121 -1.44 -6.54 -2.08
CA ASP A 121 -2.69 -5.78 -2.11
C ASP A 121 -2.59 -4.52 -2.98
N TYR A 122 -1.50 -3.79 -2.88
CA TYR A 122 -1.25 -2.64 -3.75
C TYR A 122 -1.20 -3.06 -5.23
N SER A 123 -0.54 -4.18 -5.55
CA SER A 123 -0.46 -4.67 -6.94
C SER A 123 -1.84 -5.04 -7.51
N ARG A 124 -2.79 -5.49 -6.68
CA ARG A 124 -4.19 -5.76 -7.10
C ARG A 124 -4.90 -4.49 -7.56
N THR A 125 -4.61 -3.33 -6.96
CA THR A 125 -5.22 -2.04 -7.37
C THR A 125 -4.82 -1.62 -8.80
N HIS A 126 -3.62 -2.02 -9.25
CA HIS A 126 -3.08 -1.61 -10.54
C HIS A 126 -3.76 -2.29 -11.74
N ARG A 127 -4.25 -3.53 -11.56
CA ARG A 127 -4.87 -4.33 -12.63
C ARG A 127 -6.09 -3.64 -13.25
N ARG A 128 -6.91 -2.98 -12.44
CA ARG A 128 -8.14 -2.30 -12.89
C ARG A 128 -7.87 -0.94 -13.53
N ARG A 129 -6.89 -0.21 -13.01
CA ARG A 129 -6.40 1.07 -13.58
C ARG A 129 -5.82 0.88 -14.96
N GLY A 130 -5.05 -0.19 -15.13
CA GLY A 130 -4.53 -0.56 -16.43
C GLY A 130 -5.68 -0.63 -17.45
N LEU A 131 -6.70 -1.43 -17.16
CA LEU A 131 -7.85 -1.64 -18.05
C LEU A 131 -8.62 -0.34 -18.36
N ILE A 132 -8.86 0.53 -17.37
CA ILE A 132 -9.56 1.81 -17.59
C ILE A 132 -8.71 2.76 -18.43
N ALA A 133 -7.42 2.88 -18.14
CA ALA A 133 -6.51 3.72 -18.93
C ALA A 133 -6.41 3.22 -20.38
N LEU A 134 -6.41 1.91 -20.61
CA LEU A 134 -6.43 1.30 -21.94
C LEU A 134 -7.69 1.69 -22.74
N LEU A 135 -8.84 1.86 -22.07
CA LEU A 135 -10.09 2.27 -22.70
C LEU A 135 -10.18 3.78 -22.96
N VAL A 136 -9.64 4.62 -22.07
CA VAL A 136 -9.76 6.09 -22.16
C VAL A 136 -8.76 6.70 -23.13
N MET A 137 -7.53 6.17 -23.21
CA MET A 137 -6.48 6.63 -24.13
C MET A 137 -6.90 6.67 -25.61
N PRO A 138 -7.47 5.59 -26.20
CA PRO A 138 -7.88 5.59 -27.59
C PRO A 138 -9.00 6.61 -27.85
N VAL A 139 -9.91 6.81 -26.90
CA VAL A 139 -11.00 7.81 -27.01
C VAL A 139 -10.44 9.24 -26.99
N ALA A 140 -9.46 9.53 -26.14
CA ALA A 140 -8.81 10.83 -26.07
C ALA A 140 -8.02 11.18 -27.33
N MET A 141 -7.46 10.19 -28.03
CA MET A 141 -6.73 10.40 -29.31
C MET A 141 -7.65 10.63 -30.52
N LEU A 142 -8.95 10.33 -30.43
CA LEU A 142 -9.91 10.69 -31.48
C LEU A 142 -10.11 12.21 -31.57
N ILE A 143 -9.90 12.94 -30.47
CA ILE A 143 -10.09 14.39 -30.36
C ILE A 143 -9.13 15.18 -31.28
N PRO A 144 -7.80 14.94 -31.31
CA PRO A 144 -6.91 15.60 -32.26
C PRO A 144 -7.09 15.11 -33.70
N LEU A 145 -7.50 13.85 -33.89
CA LEU A 145 -7.77 13.28 -35.23
C LEU A 145 -8.97 13.96 -35.91
N SER A 146 -10.00 14.33 -35.15
CA SER A 146 -11.14 15.06 -35.69
C SER A 146 -10.82 16.49 -36.09
N GLN A 147 -9.74 17.08 -35.56
CA GLN A 147 -9.34 18.47 -35.86
C GLN A 147 -8.32 18.59 -37.01
N THR A 148 -7.46 17.58 -37.20
CA THR A 148 -6.33 17.65 -38.16
C THR A 148 -6.62 17.05 -39.54
N GLY A 149 -7.78 16.43 -39.72
CA GLY A 149 -8.16 15.77 -40.97
C GLY A 149 -7.51 14.40 -41.13
N PHE A 150 -8.26 13.49 -41.75
CA PHE A 150 -7.85 12.10 -42.00
C PHE A 150 -6.89 12.03 -43.20
N SER A 151 -5.63 12.39 -42.99
CA SER A 151 -4.56 12.18 -43.98
C SER A 151 -3.79 10.90 -43.65
N ALA A 152 -3.33 10.16 -44.66
CA ALA A 152 -2.50 8.96 -44.47
C ALA A 152 -1.26 9.16 -43.54
N PRO A 153 -0.49 10.27 -43.64
CA PRO A 153 0.65 10.49 -42.74
C PRO A 153 0.21 10.81 -41.30
N SER A 154 -0.90 11.53 -41.08
CA SER A 154 -1.38 11.81 -39.72
C SER A 154 -1.86 10.53 -39.01
N LEU A 155 -2.45 9.59 -39.75
CA LEU A 155 -2.83 8.28 -39.24
C LEU A 155 -1.62 7.43 -38.82
N LEU A 156 -0.55 7.43 -39.61
CA LEU A 156 0.68 6.68 -39.27
C LEU A 156 1.35 7.20 -37.99
N VAL A 157 1.46 8.53 -37.84
CA VAL A 157 2.01 9.13 -36.62
C VAL A 157 1.14 8.80 -35.41
N CYS A 158 -0.18 8.86 -35.56
CA CYS A 158 -1.12 8.50 -34.51
C CYS A 158 -0.98 7.03 -34.08
N ALA A 159 -0.89 6.11 -35.05
CA ALA A 159 -0.68 4.69 -34.79
C ALA A 159 0.66 4.41 -34.10
N ALA A 160 1.74 5.10 -34.49
CA ALA A 160 3.05 4.95 -33.85
C ALA A 160 3.04 5.41 -32.39
N ILE A 161 2.43 6.57 -32.10
CA ILE A 161 2.26 7.06 -30.72
C ILE A 161 1.42 6.08 -29.91
N TRP A 162 0.35 5.53 -30.49
CA TRP A 162 -0.51 4.56 -29.83
C TRP A 162 0.25 3.27 -29.46
N LEU A 163 1.00 2.70 -30.41
CA LEU A 163 1.83 1.52 -30.16
C LEU A 163 2.87 1.76 -29.07
N PHE A 164 3.47 2.95 -29.05
CA PHE A 164 4.43 3.35 -28.01
C PHE A 164 3.77 3.35 -26.61
N PHE A 165 2.62 4.01 -26.46
CA PHE A 165 1.89 4.03 -25.19
C PHE A 165 1.35 2.65 -24.79
N ALA A 166 0.86 1.86 -25.75
CA ALA A 166 0.43 0.48 -25.53
C ALA A 166 1.61 -0.39 -25.02
N GLY A 167 2.80 -0.21 -25.60
CA GLY A 167 4.03 -0.88 -25.16
C GLY A 167 4.43 -0.51 -23.73
N LEU A 168 4.46 0.79 -23.40
CA LEU A 168 4.71 1.27 -22.03
C LEU A 168 3.71 0.70 -21.03
N TRP A 169 2.44 0.65 -21.42
CA TRP A 169 1.37 0.12 -20.58
C TRP A 169 1.49 -1.40 -20.35
N MET A 170 1.76 -2.17 -21.40
CA MET A 170 2.02 -3.61 -21.31
C MET A 170 3.22 -3.90 -20.42
N ALA A 171 4.29 -3.11 -20.53
CA ALA A 171 5.45 -3.21 -19.65
C ALA A 171 5.08 -2.92 -18.18
N GLY A 172 4.26 -1.90 -17.91
CA GLY A 172 3.76 -1.58 -16.58
C GLY A 172 2.94 -2.73 -15.96
N LEU A 173 2.02 -3.32 -16.73
CA LEU A 173 1.25 -4.49 -16.30
C LEU A 173 2.13 -5.72 -16.07
N TYR A 174 3.11 -5.95 -16.94
CA TYR A 174 4.05 -7.05 -16.78
C TYR A 174 4.86 -6.91 -15.49
N ILE A 175 5.38 -5.71 -15.20
CA ILE A 175 6.08 -5.43 -13.95
C ILE A 175 5.18 -5.63 -12.73
N ALA A 176 3.92 -5.16 -12.79
CA ALA A 176 2.97 -5.35 -11.70
C ALA A 176 2.66 -6.84 -11.45
N ARG A 177 2.44 -7.63 -12.52
CA ARG A 177 2.25 -9.09 -12.43
C ARG A 177 3.47 -9.78 -11.85
N ARG A 178 4.66 -9.42 -12.30
CA ARG A 178 5.92 -9.98 -11.79
C ARG A 178 6.13 -9.66 -10.31
N ARG A 179 5.81 -8.43 -9.89
CA ARG A 179 5.87 -8.03 -8.47
C ARG A 179 4.88 -8.82 -7.63
N TYR A 180 3.64 -8.94 -8.07
CA TYR A 180 2.62 -9.75 -7.41
C TYR A 180 3.10 -11.20 -7.21
N ALA A 181 3.56 -11.86 -8.28
CA ALA A 181 4.05 -13.24 -8.22
C ALA A 181 5.28 -13.40 -7.33
N LYS A 182 6.18 -12.40 -7.30
CA LYS A 182 7.35 -12.43 -6.41
C LYS A 182 6.92 -12.39 -4.94
N TYR A 183 6.07 -11.44 -4.56
CA TYR A 183 5.68 -11.27 -3.17
C TYR A 183 4.71 -12.36 -2.69
N SER A 184 3.84 -12.88 -3.56
CA SER A 184 3.00 -14.03 -3.22
C SER A 184 3.84 -15.26 -2.89
N ARG A 185 4.91 -15.54 -3.65
CA ARG A 185 5.85 -16.64 -3.35
C ARG A 185 6.56 -16.46 -2.00
N VAL A 186 6.94 -15.23 -1.64
CA VAL A 186 7.55 -14.94 -0.33
C VAL A 186 6.56 -15.24 0.79
N LEU A 187 5.29 -14.87 0.64
CA LEU A 187 4.26 -15.14 1.64
C LEU A 187 3.95 -16.64 1.75
N GLN A 188 3.83 -17.34 0.62
CA GLN A 188 3.64 -18.79 0.57
C GLN A 188 4.81 -19.54 1.22
N GLY A 189 6.06 -19.13 0.94
CA GLY A 189 7.24 -19.72 1.56
C GLY A 189 7.33 -19.51 3.07
N ALA A 190 6.66 -18.47 3.59
CA ALA A 190 6.53 -18.22 5.03
C ALA A 190 5.29 -18.87 5.66
N GLY A 191 4.54 -19.68 4.91
CA GLY A 191 3.30 -20.32 5.38
C GLY A 191 2.13 -19.35 5.58
N VAL A 192 2.21 -18.13 5.03
CA VAL A 192 1.17 -17.11 5.14
C VAL A 192 0.31 -17.15 3.89
N ASP A 193 -0.93 -17.61 4.04
CA ASP A 193 -1.92 -17.53 2.96
C ASP A 193 -2.53 -16.12 2.92
N TRP A 194 -2.20 -15.35 1.87
CA TRP A 194 -2.62 -13.96 1.70
C TRP A 194 -2.77 -13.63 0.21
N PRO A 195 -3.82 -12.90 -0.20
CA PRO A 195 -4.86 -12.29 0.63
C PRO A 195 -5.89 -13.30 1.16
N PRO A 196 -6.54 -13.04 2.31
CA PRO A 196 -7.53 -13.95 2.88
C PRO A 196 -8.68 -14.17 1.90
N ALA A 197 -9.21 -15.40 1.84
CA ALA A 197 -10.26 -15.81 0.90
C ALA A 197 -11.52 -14.93 0.96
N SER A 198 -11.79 -14.31 2.11
CA SER A 198 -12.90 -13.36 2.32
C SER A 198 -12.73 -12.02 1.59
N SER A 199 -11.58 -11.75 0.96
CA SER A 199 -11.33 -10.52 0.18
C SER A 199 -11.69 -10.62 -1.31
N LEU A 200 -12.43 -11.68 -1.69
CA LEU A 200 -12.86 -11.97 -3.07
C LEU A 200 -14.37 -11.80 -3.32
N THR A 201 -15.16 -11.54 -2.28
CA THR A 201 -16.58 -11.16 -2.37
C THR A 201 -16.72 -9.65 -2.36
#